data_AF-A0AA37LBQ2-F1
#
_entry.id   AF-A0AA37LBQ2-F1
#
_cell.length_a   1.000
_cell.length_b   1.000
_cell.length_c   1.000
_cell.angle_alpha   90.00
_cell.angle_beta   90.00
_cell.angle_gamma   90.00
#
_symmetry.space_group_name_H-M   'P 1'
#
loop_
_entity.id
_entity.type
_entity.pdbx_description
1 polymer ?
#
loop_
_entity_poly.entity_id
_entity_poly.type
_entity_poly.pdbx_seq_one_letter_code
_entity_poly.pdbx_strand_id
1 'polypeptide(L)'
;MRFSSVATGLALLSSAVAHPGHDLTEEIAERRAFLSTVKRANLGHCADKLAARGVTARNIARRAAQVEQARQKRNIKKRDATSVLAASHNQTDLGYTLNTDAATLFSGNNSCVLTPEVTQGPYYVSGELVRRNIIEEQEGVDIVLDYQVIDVETCEPVPNVYLEMWHCNSTGVYSGIVANGNGDSSDESNIDNTFLRGIQSTDEDGVAQFESIFPGHYTSRATHIHLLVHTNATLYSNNTLGNEISASHVGQTFFDQDLISAVEAFAPTTPTPRSLPPTPMTAS
;
A
#
# COMPACT_ATOMS: atom_id res chain seq x y z
N MET A 1 -21.45 -56.77 31.84
CA MET A 1 -21.36 -56.18 30.48
C MET A 1 -22.51 -55.17 30.38
N ARG A 2 -22.41 -53.88 30.08
CA ARG A 2 -21.41 -52.95 29.53
C ARG A 2 -21.80 -51.53 29.99
N PHE A 3 -20.84 -50.61 29.95
CA PHE A 3 -20.77 -49.32 30.63
C PHE A 3 -21.64 -48.19 30.05
N SER A 4 -22.00 -47.24 30.93
CA SER A 4 -22.49 -45.89 30.66
C SER A 4 -21.58 -45.11 29.70
N SER A 5 -22.16 -44.29 28.81
CA SER A 5 -21.40 -43.37 27.95
C SER A 5 -21.81 -41.93 28.24
N VAL A 6 -20.90 -41.18 28.85
CA VAL A 6 -20.94 -39.72 29.00
C VAL A 6 -19.82 -39.13 28.15
N ALA A 7 -20.20 -38.16 27.31
CA ALA A 7 -19.48 -37.02 26.74
C ALA A 7 -18.04 -37.19 26.22
N THR A 8 -17.82 -36.77 24.97
CA THR A 8 -16.92 -35.64 24.68
C THR A 8 -17.22 -35.07 23.28
N GLY A 9 -17.61 -33.80 23.21
CA GLY A 9 -17.67 -33.07 21.95
C GLY A 9 -16.25 -32.71 21.52
N LEU A 10 -15.79 -33.27 20.40
CA LEU A 10 -14.59 -32.79 19.73
C LEU A 10 -14.97 -31.55 18.92
N ALA A 11 -14.64 -30.37 19.44
CA ALA A 11 -14.46 -29.19 18.62
C ALA A 11 -13.19 -29.43 17.77
N LEU A 12 -13.38 -29.83 16.52
CA LEU A 12 -12.29 -29.84 15.53
C LEU A 12 -11.91 -28.39 15.25
N LEU A 13 -10.90 -27.91 15.97
CA LEU A 13 -10.11 -26.74 15.61
C LEU A 13 -9.61 -26.95 14.18
N SER A 14 -10.24 -26.24 13.24
CA SER A 14 -9.77 -26.17 11.87
C SER A 14 -8.50 -25.31 11.88
N SER A 15 -7.35 -25.96 11.85
CA SER A 15 -6.06 -25.33 11.58
C SER A 15 -6.12 -24.72 10.19
N ALA A 16 -6.38 -23.41 10.11
CA ALA A 16 -6.20 -22.67 8.87
C ALA A 16 -4.69 -22.59 8.62
N VAL A 17 -4.20 -23.48 7.77
CA VAL A 17 -2.82 -23.45 7.27
C VAL A 17 -2.73 -22.30 6.28
N ALA A 18 -2.20 -21.18 6.75
CA ALA A 18 -1.82 -20.06 5.94
C ALA A 18 -0.35 -20.21 5.52
N HIS A 19 -0.11 -20.46 4.23
CA HIS A 19 1.20 -20.59 3.55
C HIS A 19 2.12 -21.73 4.06
N PRO A 20 2.65 -22.61 3.18
CA PRO A 20 3.70 -23.52 3.58
C PRO A 20 4.98 -22.72 3.87
N GLY A 21 5.31 -22.53 5.15
CA GLY A 21 6.64 -22.09 5.60
C GLY A 21 6.81 -20.65 6.10
N HIS A 22 5.74 -19.91 6.47
CA HIS A 22 5.90 -18.58 7.08
C HIS A 22 5.32 -18.54 8.51
N ASP A 23 6.18 -18.37 9.52
CA ASP A 23 5.77 -18.25 10.92
C ASP A 23 5.48 -16.79 11.28
N LEU A 24 4.20 -16.47 11.47
CA LEU A 24 3.75 -15.15 11.94
C LEU A 24 4.40 -14.74 13.27
N THR A 25 4.80 -15.70 14.10
CA THR A 25 5.49 -15.45 15.38
C THR A 25 6.88 -14.88 15.16
N GLU A 26 7.57 -15.38 14.14
CA GLU A 26 8.90 -14.94 13.73
C GLU A 26 8.81 -13.53 13.12
N GLU A 27 7.87 -13.30 12.18
CA GLU A 27 7.63 -11.97 11.60
C GLU A 27 7.31 -10.91 12.67
N ILE A 28 6.45 -11.25 13.63
CA ILE A 28 6.10 -10.35 14.74
C ILE A 28 7.32 -10.09 15.65
N ALA A 29 8.15 -11.10 15.89
CA ALA A 29 9.37 -10.95 16.70
C ALA A 29 10.41 -10.09 16.00
N GLU A 30 10.65 -10.31 14.71
CA GLU A 30 11.52 -9.50 13.85
C GLU A 30 11.03 -8.06 13.80
N ARG A 31 9.73 -7.84 13.56
CA ARG A 31 9.14 -6.50 13.55
C ARG A 31 9.29 -5.80 14.89
N ARG A 32 9.09 -6.49 16.02
CA ARG A 32 9.30 -5.89 17.36
C ARG A 32 10.78 -5.59 17.63
N ALA A 33 11.70 -6.47 17.23
CA ALA A 33 13.14 -6.27 17.40
C ALA A 33 13.63 -5.10 16.53
N PHE A 34 13.08 -4.94 15.32
CA PHE A 34 13.34 -3.79 14.50
C PHE A 34 12.79 -2.50 15.14
N LEU A 35 11.52 -2.51 15.56
CA LEU A 35 10.90 -1.35 16.20
C LEU A 35 11.59 -0.93 17.51
N SER A 36 12.25 -1.85 18.22
CA SER A 36 13.02 -1.52 19.43
C SER A 36 14.42 -0.96 19.15
N THR A 37 14.94 -1.10 17.93
CA THR A 37 16.28 -0.66 17.53
C THR A 37 16.28 0.59 16.64
N VAL A 38 15.14 0.95 16.05
CA VAL A 38 15.02 2.20 15.29
C VAL A 38 15.16 3.43 16.16
N LYS A 39 16.07 4.31 15.75
CA LYS A 39 16.22 5.64 16.36
C LYS A 39 15.05 6.57 16.00
N ARG A 40 14.39 6.35 14.87
CA ARG A 40 13.32 7.19 14.32
C ARG A 40 12.20 6.30 13.81
N ALA A 41 11.00 6.42 14.40
CA ALA A 41 9.82 5.65 13.99
C ALA A 41 8.91 6.40 12.99
N ASN A 42 9.10 7.71 12.85
CA ASN A 42 8.37 8.59 11.93
C ASN A 42 9.27 9.78 11.53
N LEU A 43 8.80 10.61 10.61
CA LEU A 43 9.48 11.85 10.18
C LEU A 43 9.10 13.08 11.02
N GLY A 44 8.55 12.89 12.22
CA GLY A 44 8.12 14.01 13.08
C GLY A 44 9.25 14.99 13.39
N HIS A 45 10.49 14.51 13.56
CA HIS A 45 11.66 15.36 13.77
C HIS A 45 12.08 16.15 12.52
N CYS A 46 11.55 15.79 11.34
CA CYS A 46 11.80 16.48 10.09
C CYS A 46 10.78 17.58 9.78
N ALA A 47 9.67 17.65 10.52
CA ALA A 47 8.53 18.52 10.19
C ALA A 47 8.95 20.00 10.00
N ASP A 48 9.68 20.57 10.97
CA ASP A 48 10.10 21.98 10.92
C ASP A 48 11.07 22.25 9.76
N LYS A 49 11.97 21.31 9.47
CA LYS A 49 12.92 21.43 8.36
C LYS A 49 12.20 21.37 7.01
N LEU A 50 11.28 20.41 6.84
CA LEU A 50 10.50 20.25 5.62
C LEU A 50 9.60 21.48 5.38
N ALA A 51 9.00 22.02 6.43
CA ALA A 51 8.23 23.26 6.37
C ALA A 51 9.11 24.45 5.98
N ALA A 52 10.25 24.65 6.66
CA ALA A 52 11.17 25.75 6.39
C ALA A 52 11.76 25.70 4.97
N ARG A 53 11.98 24.51 4.42
CA ARG A 53 12.44 24.28 3.03
C ARG A 53 11.33 24.41 1.99
N GLY A 54 10.08 24.66 2.42
CA GLY A 54 8.91 24.76 1.56
C GLY A 54 8.43 23.42 0.96
N VAL A 55 9.01 22.28 1.38
CA VAL A 55 8.63 20.95 0.88
C VAL A 55 7.17 20.67 1.19
N THR A 56 6.72 20.97 2.41
CA THR A 56 5.33 20.78 2.83
C THR A 56 4.35 21.56 1.95
N ALA A 57 4.66 22.83 1.64
CA ALA A 57 3.82 23.66 0.79
C ALA A 57 3.75 23.12 -0.66
N ARG A 58 4.89 22.70 -1.22
CA ARG A 58 4.94 22.08 -2.55
C ARG A 58 4.17 20.76 -2.60
N ASN A 59 4.30 19.93 -1.57
CA ASN A 59 3.53 18.68 -1.44
C ASN A 59 2.01 18.92 -1.44
N ILE A 60 1.53 19.89 -0.66
CA ILE A 60 0.11 20.25 -0.61
C ILE A 60 -0.39 20.69 -1.97
N ALA A 61 0.34 21.62 -2.61
CA ALA A 61 -0.01 22.12 -3.94
C ALA A 61 -0.05 21.01 -4.99
N ARG A 62 0.98 20.15 -5.01
CA ARG A 62 1.09 19.01 -5.93
C ARG A 62 -0.06 18.02 -5.76
N ARG A 63 -0.34 17.59 -4.53
CA ARG A 63 -1.42 16.62 -4.23
C ARG A 63 -2.79 17.19 -4.58
N ALA A 64 -3.04 18.47 -4.28
CA ALA A 64 -4.28 19.14 -4.68
C ALA A 64 -4.45 19.16 -6.21
N ALA A 65 -3.38 19.51 -6.94
CA ALA A 65 -3.38 19.52 -8.40
C ALA A 65 -3.60 18.12 -8.99
N GLN A 66 -2.95 17.09 -8.44
CA GLN A 66 -3.15 15.70 -8.87
C GLN A 66 -4.58 15.23 -8.70
N VAL A 67 -5.19 15.48 -7.53
CA VAL A 67 -6.58 15.09 -7.27
C VAL A 67 -7.53 15.76 -8.26
N GLU A 68 -7.30 17.04 -8.56
CA GLU A 68 -8.09 17.78 -9.52
C GLU A 68 -7.93 17.24 -10.95
N GLN A 69 -6.70 16.99 -11.39
CA GLN A 69 -6.41 16.35 -12.69
C GLN A 69 -7.08 14.97 -12.80
N ALA A 70 -6.99 14.16 -11.76
CA ALA A 70 -7.59 12.84 -11.73
C ALA A 70 -9.12 12.90 -11.76
N ARG A 71 -9.74 13.90 -11.14
CA ARG A 71 -11.20 14.15 -11.25
C ARG A 71 -11.60 14.55 -12.65
N GLN A 72 -10.86 15.49 -13.25
CA GLN A 72 -11.12 15.97 -14.62
C GLN A 72 -11.00 14.84 -15.64
N LYS A 73 -9.92 14.05 -15.58
CA LYS A 73 -9.70 12.88 -16.45
C LYS A 73 -10.88 11.90 -16.42
N ARG A 74 -11.54 11.79 -15.26
CA ARG A 74 -12.66 10.85 -15.02
C ARG A 74 -14.04 11.51 -15.09
N ASN A 75 -14.12 12.79 -15.48
CA ASN A 75 -15.36 13.57 -15.48
C ASN A 75 -16.10 13.53 -14.12
N ILE A 76 -15.38 13.33 -13.02
CA ILE A 76 -15.93 13.31 -11.67
C ILE A 76 -16.14 14.76 -11.25
N LYS A 77 -17.39 15.20 -11.23
CA LYS A 77 -17.75 16.50 -10.66
C LYS A 77 -17.51 16.45 -9.16
N LYS A 78 -16.81 17.47 -8.62
CA LYS A 78 -16.81 17.72 -7.19
C LYS A 78 -18.28 17.77 -6.74
N ARG A 79 -18.67 16.94 -5.78
CA ARG A 79 -20.03 16.97 -5.22
C ARG A 79 -20.33 18.42 -4.80
N ASP A 80 -21.55 18.87 -5.03
CA ASP A 80 -21.98 20.20 -4.59
C ASP A 80 -21.66 20.33 -3.10
N ALA A 81 -20.95 21.40 -2.74
CA ALA A 81 -20.62 21.67 -1.35
C ALA A 81 -21.88 21.71 -0.48
N THR A 82 -23.04 22.06 -1.04
CA THR A 82 -24.32 22.05 -0.31
C THR A 82 -24.79 20.67 0.13
N SER A 83 -24.57 19.60 -0.67
CA SER A 83 -24.93 18.22 -0.25
C SER A 83 -23.94 17.63 0.75
N VAL A 84 -22.68 18.09 0.72
CA VAL A 84 -21.63 17.73 1.69
C VAL A 84 -21.79 18.51 3.01
N LEU A 85 -22.22 19.78 2.95
CA LEU A 85 -22.59 20.56 4.15
C LEU A 85 -23.84 20.01 4.85
N ALA A 86 -24.73 19.34 4.12
CA ALA A 86 -25.90 18.66 4.69
C ALA A 86 -25.58 17.26 5.26
N ALA A 87 -24.42 16.69 4.90
CA ALA A 87 -23.91 15.49 5.54
C ALA A 87 -23.23 15.89 6.85
N SER A 88 -23.80 15.46 7.98
CA SER A 88 -23.18 15.62 9.29
C SER A 88 -21.91 14.76 9.36
N HIS A 89 -20.77 15.36 9.05
CA HIS A 89 -19.43 14.84 9.37
C HIS A 89 -19.08 15.23 10.81
N ASN A 90 -19.96 14.95 11.76
CA ASN A 90 -19.72 15.26 13.17
C ASN A 90 -18.54 14.43 13.70
N GLN A 91 -17.35 14.99 13.51
CA GLN A 91 -16.08 14.69 14.16
C GLN A 91 -15.71 15.91 15.02
N THR A 92 -16.70 16.50 15.72
CA THR A 92 -16.48 17.70 16.54
C THR A 92 -15.42 17.44 17.61
N ASP A 93 -15.24 16.18 17.99
CA ASP A 93 -14.20 15.71 18.92
C ASP A 93 -12.76 15.93 18.40
N LEU A 94 -12.56 16.06 17.08
CA LEU A 94 -11.26 16.36 16.45
C LEU A 94 -11.03 17.87 16.22
N GLY A 95 -12.06 18.71 16.38
CA GLY A 95 -11.92 20.18 16.34
C GLY A 95 -11.73 20.81 14.95
N TYR A 96 -11.99 20.11 13.84
CA TYR A 96 -11.90 20.69 12.50
C TYR A 96 -13.12 21.54 12.14
N THR A 97 -12.89 22.66 11.44
CA THR A 97 -13.91 23.65 11.04
C THR A 97 -13.83 23.96 9.54
N LEU A 98 -14.80 24.71 9.00
CA LEU A 98 -14.78 25.19 7.60
C LEU A 98 -13.60 26.13 7.29
N ASN A 99 -12.92 26.64 8.32
CA ASN A 99 -11.72 27.46 8.20
C ASN A 99 -10.43 26.67 8.51
N THR A 100 -10.53 25.34 8.69
CA THR A 100 -9.34 24.50 8.89
C THR A 100 -8.49 24.55 7.63
N ASP A 101 -7.23 24.91 7.83
CA ASP A 101 -6.28 25.08 6.74
C ASP A 101 -6.11 23.75 5.97
N ALA A 102 -6.00 23.84 4.64
CA ALA A 102 -5.72 22.68 3.81
C ALA A 102 -4.43 21.97 4.27
N ALA A 103 -3.44 22.72 4.76
CA ALA A 103 -2.25 22.17 5.39
C ALA A 103 -2.59 21.26 6.57
N THR A 104 -3.58 21.57 7.41
CA THR A 104 -3.99 20.69 8.52
C THR A 104 -4.67 19.41 8.02
N LEU A 105 -5.43 19.50 6.92
CA LEU A 105 -6.08 18.33 6.30
C LEU A 105 -5.09 17.42 5.56
N PHE A 106 -4.01 18.00 5.03
CA PHE A 106 -2.99 17.29 4.24
C PHE A 106 -1.67 17.09 5.00
N SER A 107 -1.55 17.55 6.26
CA SER A 107 -0.40 17.34 7.15
C SER A 107 -0.46 16.01 7.90
N GLY A 108 -1.38 15.11 7.54
CA GLY A 108 -1.47 13.79 8.16
C GLY A 108 -0.08 13.15 8.21
N ASN A 109 0.39 12.87 9.42
CA ASN A 109 1.70 12.27 9.67
C ASN A 109 1.68 10.76 9.37
N ASN A 110 1.12 10.38 8.23
CA ASN A 110 1.13 9.00 7.72
C ASN A 110 2.49 8.70 7.06
N SER A 111 3.55 9.27 7.64
CA SER A 111 4.92 8.99 7.25
C SER A 111 5.31 7.67 7.86
N CYS A 112 5.23 6.59 7.08
CA CYS A 112 5.87 5.35 7.45
C CYS A 112 7.38 5.53 7.36
N VAL A 113 8.11 5.41 8.47
CA VAL A 113 9.52 5.06 8.36
C VAL A 113 9.54 3.61 7.89
N LEU A 114 9.84 3.50 6.60
CA LEU A 114 10.17 2.29 5.87
C LEU A 114 10.99 1.33 6.76
N THR A 115 10.35 0.26 7.24
CA THR A 115 10.96 -0.82 8.03
C THR A 115 11.92 -1.61 7.13
N PRO A 116 13.24 -1.68 7.39
CA PRO A 116 14.15 -2.47 6.61
C PRO A 116 13.66 -3.92 6.59
N GLU A 117 13.67 -4.42 5.36
CA GLU A 117 13.70 -5.81 4.96
C GLU A 117 12.59 -6.66 5.60
N VAL A 118 11.34 -6.37 5.22
CA VAL A 118 10.43 -7.50 5.03
C VAL A 118 10.98 -8.37 3.91
N THR A 119 10.83 -9.69 4.01
CA THR A 119 11.10 -10.57 2.88
C THR A 119 10.35 -10.04 1.66
N GLN A 120 11.04 -9.98 0.52
CA GLN A 120 10.55 -9.51 -0.79
C GLN A 120 9.17 -10.11 -1.16
N GLY A 121 8.77 -11.20 -0.49
CA GLY A 121 7.57 -11.96 -0.76
C GLY A 121 7.81 -12.82 -2.00
N PRO A 122 7.02 -13.89 -2.17
CA PRO A 122 7.26 -14.86 -3.24
C PRO A 122 6.92 -14.32 -4.64
N TYR A 123 6.49 -13.05 -4.74
CA TYR A 123 5.82 -12.51 -5.92
C TYR A 123 6.50 -11.32 -6.60
N TYR A 124 7.79 -11.11 -6.32
CA TYR A 124 8.61 -10.19 -7.07
C TYR A 124 8.99 -10.76 -8.44
N VAL A 125 8.94 -9.91 -9.45
CA VAL A 125 9.34 -10.21 -10.83
C VAL A 125 10.33 -9.12 -11.25
N SER A 126 11.46 -9.49 -11.85
CA SER A 126 12.43 -8.52 -12.35
C SER A 126 12.09 -8.08 -13.77
N GLY A 127 12.54 -6.88 -14.15
CA GLY A 127 12.34 -6.34 -15.50
C GLY A 127 11.07 -5.52 -15.68
N GLU A 128 10.55 -4.95 -14.59
CA GLU A 128 9.36 -4.09 -14.63
C GLU A 128 9.57 -2.81 -15.44
N LEU A 129 8.47 -2.29 -15.97
CA LEU A 129 8.47 -1.12 -16.85
C LEU A 129 8.38 0.19 -16.06
N VAL A 130 9.14 1.19 -16.49
CA VAL A 130 8.97 2.58 -16.05
C VAL A 130 7.70 3.15 -16.67
N ARG A 131 6.62 3.19 -15.88
CA ARG A 131 5.32 3.68 -16.30
C ARG A 131 4.51 4.19 -15.12
N ARG A 132 3.74 5.26 -15.36
CA ARG A 132 2.91 5.91 -14.35
C ARG A 132 1.56 5.22 -14.15
N ASN A 133 0.89 4.87 -15.25
CA ASN A 133 -0.34 4.08 -15.19
C ASN A 133 0.00 2.60 -15.29
N ILE A 134 -0.34 1.85 -14.23
CA ILE A 134 -0.06 0.41 -14.11
C ILE A 134 -1.35 -0.42 -14.17
N ILE A 135 -2.52 0.19 -14.45
CA ILE A 135 -3.83 -0.48 -14.38
C ILE A 135 -3.97 -1.56 -15.45
N GLU A 136 -3.50 -1.27 -16.67
CA GLU A 136 -3.79 -2.07 -17.86
C GLU A 136 -5.31 -2.29 -18.00
N GLU A 137 -5.76 -3.54 -18.06
CA GLU A 137 -7.18 -3.91 -18.22
C GLU A 137 -7.84 -4.33 -16.89
N GLN A 138 -7.21 -4.09 -15.75
CA GLN A 138 -7.72 -4.55 -14.46
C GLN A 138 -8.91 -3.72 -13.98
N GLU A 139 -9.97 -4.41 -13.53
CA GLU A 139 -11.13 -3.79 -12.92
C GLU A 139 -10.93 -3.54 -11.43
N GLY A 140 -11.33 -2.37 -10.96
CA GLY A 140 -11.27 -2.02 -9.53
C GLY A 140 -11.58 -0.55 -9.26
N VAL A 141 -11.36 -0.14 -8.01
CA VAL A 141 -11.49 1.27 -7.62
C VAL A 141 -10.17 1.98 -7.90
N ASP A 142 -10.16 2.93 -8.83
CA ASP A 142 -8.97 3.70 -9.17
C ASP A 142 -8.36 4.43 -7.95
N ILE A 143 -7.04 4.32 -7.82
CA ILE A 143 -6.23 5.06 -6.85
C ILE A 143 -5.12 5.86 -7.57
N VAL A 144 -4.80 7.02 -7.01
CA VAL A 144 -3.62 7.80 -7.38
C VAL A 144 -2.70 7.80 -6.17
N LEU A 145 -1.44 7.42 -6.37
CA LEU A 145 -0.43 7.27 -5.33
C LEU A 145 0.66 8.31 -5.52
N ASP A 146 1.05 8.95 -4.42
CA ASP A 146 2.10 9.98 -4.32
C ASP A 146 3.07 9.54 -3.22
N TYR A 147 4.11 8.79 -3.60
CA TYR A 147 5.13 8.32 -2.68
C TYR A 147 6.25 9.33 -2.61
N GLN A 148 6.64 9.73 -1.40
CA GLN A 148 7.75 10.64 -1.18
C GLN A 148 8.86 9.95 -0.39
N VAL A 149 10.08 9.98 -0.92
CA VAL A 149 11.28 9.44 -0.31
C VAL A 149 12.04 10.58 0.37
N ILE A 150 12.20 10.48 1.69
CA ILE A 150 12.91 11.46 2.52
C ILE A 150 14.05 10.73 3.24
N ASP A 151 15.25 11.31 3.23
CA ASP A 151 16.35 10.87 4.07
C ASP A 151 16.01 11.17 5.55
N VAL A 152 15.94 10.12 6.36
CA VAL A 152 15.50 10.20 7.75
C VAL A 152 16.48 10.94 8.67
N GLU A 153 17.75 11.11 8.29
CA GLU A 153 18.76 11.79 9.08
C GLU A 153 18.87 13.27 8.67
N THR A 154 18.95 13.54 7.37
CA THR A 154 19.11 14.91 6.84
C THR A 154 17.78 15.64 6.70
N CYS A 155 16.67 14.90 6.68
CA CYS A 155 15.31 15.38 6.39
C CYS A 155 15.20 16.01 4.99
N GLU A 156 16.04 15.57 4.05
CA GLU A 156 16.04 16.06 2.68
C GLU A 156 15.27 15.09 1.77
N PRO A 157 14.49 15.60 0.81
CA PRO A 157 13.95 14.75 -0.24
C PRO A 157 15.07 14.06 -1.03
N VAL A 158 14.80 12.82 -1.45
CA VAL A 158 15.77 12.00 -2.19
C VAL A 158 15.36 11.94 -3.67
N PRO A 159 15.92 12.80 -4.53
CA PRO A 159 15.63 12.78 -5.96
C PRO A 159 16.40 11.67 -6.68
N ASN A 160 15.97 11.36 -7.90
CA ASN A 160 16.67 10.48 -8.84
C ASN A 160 16.91 9.04 -8.32
N VAL A 161 16.04 8.55 -7.43
CA VAL A 161 15.95 7.13 -7.09
C VAL A 161 14.75 6.52 -7.80
N TYR A 162 14.75 5.21 -8.00
CA TYR A 162 13.60 4.54 -8.60
C TYR A 162 12.78 3.85 -7.53
N LEU A 163 11.50 4.16 -7.50
CA LEU A 163 10.51 3.42 -6.72
C LEU A 163 9.85 2.41 -7.63
N GLU A 164 9.88 1.14 -7.23
CA GLU A 164 9.16 0.06 -7.88
C GLU A 164 8.03 -0.38 -6.97
N MET A 165 6.85 -0.61 -7.55
CA MET A 165 5.70 -1.10 -6.82
C MET A 165 4.98 -2.21 -7.55
N TRP A 166 4.43 -3.15 -6.79
CA TRP A 166 3.53 -4.18 -7.28
C TRP A 166 2.47 -4.55 -6.25
N HIS A 167 1.31 -4.98 -6.72
CA HIS A 167 0.25 -5.52 -5.86
C HIS A 167 -0.68 -6.45 -6.63
N CYS A 168 -1.53 -7.18 -5.91
CA CYS A 168 -2.58 -7.97 -6.52
C CYS A 168 -3.71 -7.09 -7.09
N ASN A 169 -4.45 -7.62 -8.06
CA ASN A 169 -5.69 -7.00 -8.51
C ASN A 169 -6.79 -7.07 -7.43
N SER A 170 -7.96 -6.53 -7.76
CA SER A 170 -9.11 -6.46 -6.84
C SER A 170 -9.60 -7.82 -6.33
N THR A 171 -9.24 -8.93 -6.99
CA THR A 171 -9.60 -10.29 -6.60
C THR A 171 -8.47 -11.07 -5.92
N GLY A 172 -7.31 -10.44 -5.72
CA GLY A 172 -6.18 -11.06 -5.02
C GLY A 172 -5.20 -11.82 -5.92
N VAL A 173 -5.20 -11.59 -7.23
CA VAL A 173 -4.28 -12.22 -8.20
C VAL A 173 -3.14 -11.26 -8.58
N TYR A 174 -1.91 -11.75 -8.53
CA TYR A 174 -0.71 -11.07 -9.03
C TYR A 174 -0.43 -11.46 -10.48
N SER A 175 -0.09 -10.48 -11.31
CA SER A 175 0.42 -10.67 -12.67
C SER A 175 1.82 -11.30 -12.68
N GLY A 176 2.22 -11.93 -13.78
CA GLY A 176 3.57 -12.44 -13.99
C GLY A 176 3.91 -13.70 -13.20
N ILE A 177 2.90 -14.37 -12.61
CA ILE A 177 3.12 -15.46 -11.65
C ILE A 177 2.06 -16.56 -11.80
N VAL A 178 2.53 -17.77 -12.07
CA VAL A 178 1.69 -18.98 -12.09
C VAL A 178 2.09 -19.84 -10.91
N ALA A 179 1.29 -19.80 -9.84
CA ALA A 179 1.60 -20.51 -8.59
C ALA A 179 0.32 -20.91 -7.85
N ASN A 180 0.39 -22.03 -7.12
CA ASN A 180 -0.70 -22.44 -6.24
C ASN A 180 -0.98 -21.37 -5.17
N GLY A 181 -2.22 -20.87 -5.14
CA GLY A 181 -2.64 -19.79 -4.24
C GLY A 181 -2.64 -18.39 -4.88
N ASN A 182 -2.18 -18.24 -6.12
CA ASN A 182 -2.28 -17.01 -6.91
C ASN A 182 -3.28 -17.19 -8.07
N GLY A 183 -4.57 -16.97 -7.80
CA GLY A 183 -5.61 -17.12 -8.82
C GLY A 183 -5.77 -18.56 -9.33
N ASP A 184 -6.03 -18.69 -10.63
CA ASP A 184 -6.08 -19.98 -11.33
C ASP A 184 -4.66 -20.43 -11.71
N SER A 185 -4.10 -21.40 -10.99
CA SER A 185 -2.75 -21.91 -11.26
C SER A 185 -2.63 -22.75 -12.53
N SER A 186 -3.75 -23.03 -13.23
CA SER A 186 -3.74 -23.66 -14.55
C SER A 186 -3.68 -22.66 -15.70
N ASP A 187 -3.85 -21.36 -15.43
CA ASP A 187 -3.68 -20.30 -16.41
C ASP A 187 -2.20 -19.94 -16.58
N GLU A 188 -1.54 -20.63 -17.51
CA GLU A 188 -0.14 -20.36 -17.85
C GLU A 188 0.07 -18.97 -18.49
N SER A 189 -0.98 -18.36 -19.05
CA SER A 189 -0.86 -17.04 -19.72
C SER A 189 -0.57 -15.91 -18.75
N ASN A 190 -0.82 -16.11 -17.46
CA ASN A 190 -0.56 -15.08 -16.45
C ASN A 190 0.93 -14.73 -16.31
N ILE A 191 1.84 -15.60 -16.77
CA ILE A 191 3.29 -15.33 -16.75
C ILE A 191 3.69 -14.12 -17.61
N ASP A 192 2.91 -13.83 -18.66
CA ASP A 192 3.18 -12.75 -19.62
C ASP A 192 2.49 -11.43 -19.24
N ASN A 193 1.65 -11.45 -18.21
CA ASN A 193 0.94 -10.26 -17.74
C ASN A 193 1.85 -9.37 -16.89
N THR A 194 1.68 -8.05 -17.02
CA THR A 194 2.44 -7.07 -16.24
C THR A 194 1.56 -6.16 -15.38
N PHE A 195 0.23 -6.32 -15.39
CA PHE A 195 -0.68 -5.41 -14.71
C PHE A 195 -0.32 -5.16 -13.24
N LEU A 196 -0.56 -3.94 -12.77
CA LEU A 196 -0.36 -3.50 -11.39
C LEU A 196 1.07 -3.62 -10.89
N ARG A 197 2.03 -3.56 -11.82
CA ARG A 197 3.46 -3.48 -11.58
C ARG A 197 4.05 -2.30 -12.33
N GLY A 198 4.98 -1.58 -11.71
CA GLY A 198 5.68 -0.52 -12.40
C GLY A 198 6.70 0.23 -11.58
N ILE A 199 7.50 1.02 -12.28
CA ILE A 199 8.61 1.78 -11.75
C ILE A 199 8.41 3.26 -12.05
N GLN A 200 8.78 4.13 -11.09
CA GLN A 200 8.85 5.58 -11.28
C GLN A 200 10.10 6.15 -10.64
N SER A 201 10.74 7.11 -11.31
CA SER A 201 11.83 7.88 -10.70
C SER A 201 11.26 8.97 -9.80
N THR A 202 11.95 9.27 -8.70
CA THR A 202 11.61 10.39 -7.83
C THR A 202 12.06 11.71 -8.44
N ASP A 203 11.19 12.71 -8.37
CA ASP A 203 11.51 14.09 -8.77
C ASP A 203 12.38 14.82 -7.73
N GLU A 204 12.64 16.12 -7.96
CA GLU A 204 13.42 16.99 -7.06
C GLU A 204 12.84 17.13 -5.64
N ASP A 205 11.54 16.87 -5.47
CA ASP A 205 10.87 16.80 -4.17
C ASP A 205 10.84 15.37 -3.61
N GLY A 206 11.61 14.45 -4.21
CA GLY A 206 11.72 13.05 -3.80
C GLY A 206 10.46 12.25 -4.10
N VAL A 207 9.63 12.65 -5.07
CA VAL A 207 8.28 12.10 -5.27
C VAL A 207 8.19 11.23 -6.52
N ALA A 208 7.61 10.03 -6.34
CA ALA A 208 7.24 9.09 -7.38
C ALA A 208 5.70 8.92 -7.41
N GLN A 209 5.09 8.97 -8.59
CA GLN A 209 3.63 9.03 -8.73
C GLN A 209 3.08 7.90 -9.61
N PHE A 210 2.04 7.22 -9.14
CA PHE A 210 1.41 6.10 -9.85
C PHE A 210 -0.10 6.28 -9.97
N GLU A 211 -0.68 5.72 -11.04
CA GLU A 211 -2.11 5.49 -11.21
C GLU A 211 -2.35 3.97 -11.22
N SER A 212 -3.17 3.48 -10.30
CA SER A 212 -3.46 2.05 -10.12
C SER A 212 -4.92 1.82 -9.70
N ILE A 213 -5.27 0.60 -9.29
CA ILE A 213 -6.52 0.27 -8.59
C ILE A 213 -6.24 -0.12 -7.14
N PHE A 214 -7.25 0.01 -6.28
CA PHE A 214 -7.20 -0.43 -4.89
C PHE A 214 -6.99 -1.96 -4.85
N PRO A 215 -5.96 -2.46 -4.16
CA PRO A 215 -5.65 -3.88 -4.14
C PRO A 215 -6.76 -4.67 -3.42
N GLY A 216 -6.99 -5.89 -3.90
CA GLY A 216 -7.77 -6.87 -3.16
C GLY A 216 -7.01 -7.39 -1.94
N HIS A 217 -7.50 -8.49 -1.38
CA HIS A 217 -6.76 -9.29 -0.41
C HIS A 217 -6.62 -10.72 -0.94
N TYR A 218 -5.52 -11.38 -0.59
CA TYR A 218 -5.34 -12.81 -0.83
C TYR A 218 -5.07 -13.51 0.50
N THR A 219 -5.26 -14.83 0.51
CA THR A 219 -5.35 -15.62 1.74
C THR A 219 -4.25 -15.27 2.75
N SER A 220 -4.68 -14.90 3.97
CA SER A 220 -3.83 -14.61 5.13
C SER A 220 -2.95 -13.36 5.06
N ARG A 221 -3.26 -12.38 4.21
CA ARG A 221 -2.54 -11.10 4.14
C ARG A 221 -3.51 -9.93 4.18
N ALA A 222 -3.15 -8.89 4.94
CA ALA A 222 -3.85 -7.62 4.89
C ALA A 222 -3.74 -7.00 3.49
N THR A 223 -4.69 -6.17 3.09
CA THR A 223 -4.61 -5.41 1.83
C THR A 223 -3.36 -4.52 1.83
N HIS A 224 -2.49 -4.68 0.84
CA HIS A 224 -1.20 -3.99 0.79
C HIS A 224 -0.67 -3.76 -0.62
N ILE A 225 0.30 -2.86 -0.72
CA ILE A 225 1.13 -2.61 -1.91
C ILE A 225 2.58 -2.83 -1.53
N HIS A 226 3.31 -3.64 -2.33
CA HIS A 226 4.74 -3.80 -2.16
C HIS A 226 5.50 -2.62 -2.76
N LEU A 227 6.60 -2.24 -2.11
CA LEU A 227 7.49 -1.16 -2.54
C LEU A 227 8.94 -1.61 -2.47
N LEU A 228 9.70 -1.28 -3.50
CA LEU A 228 11.16 -1.31 -3.51
C LEU A 228 11.69 0.07 -3.87
N VAL A 229 12.79 0.47 -3.22
CA VAL A 229 13.52 1.68 -3.60
C VAL A 229 14.90 1.29 -4.08
N HIS A 230 15.20 1.64 -5.31
CA HIS A 230 16.44 1.33 -6.00
C HIS A 230 17.30 2.59 -6.09
N THR A 231 18.45 2.56 -5.43
CA THR A 231 19.49 3.58 -5.56
C THR A 231 20.50 3.14 -6.61
N ASN A 232 21.11 4.09 -7.32
CA ASN A 232 22.13 3.82 -8.34
C ASN A 232 21.68 2.89 -9.49
N ALA A 233 20.38 2.81 -9.76
CA ALA A 233 19.87 2.00 -10.87
C ALA A 233 20.10 2.70 -12.21
N THR A 234 20.43 1.91 -13.23
CA THR A 234 20.56 2.39 -14.62
C THR A 234 19.27 2.11 -15.38
N LEU A 235 18.68 3.15 -15.98
CA LEU A 235 17.55 2.97 -16.90
C LEU A 235 18.05 2.48 -18.26
N TYR A 236 17.52 1.36 -18.72
CA TYR A 236 17.77 0.83 -20.05
C TYR A 236 16.83 1.45 -21.09
N SER A 237 17.21 1.36 -22.36
CA SER A 237 16.46 1.92 -23.49
C SER A 237 15.09 1.29 -23.71
N ASN A 238 14.85 0.10 -23.16
CA ASN A 238 13.57 -0.61 -23.14
C ASN A 238 12.67 -0.20 -21.96
N ASN A 239 12.99 0.88 -21.24
CA ASN A 239 12.27 1.34 -20.06
C ASN A 239 12.25 0.37 -18.87
N THR A 240 13.23 -0.52 -18.75
CA THR A 240 13.43 -1.34 -17.54
C THR A 240 14.66 -0.84 -16.76
N LEU A 241 14.79 -1.24 -15.50
CA LEU A 241 16.02 -1.01 -14.74
C LEU A 241 17.03 -2.12 -15.00
N GLY A 242 18.32 -1.78 -15.00
CA GLY A 242 19.41 -2.71 -15.26
C GLY A 242 19.73 -3.64 -14.10
N ASN A 243 20.28 -4.83 -14.37
CA ASN A 243 20.29 -5.96 -13.42
C ASN A 243 21.21 -5.82 -12.18
N GLU A 244 22.03 -4.78 -12.07
CA GLU A 244 22.87 -4.51 -10.89
C GLU A 244 22.12 -3.67 -9.85
N ILE A 245 20.86 -4.03 -9.56
CA ILE A 245 20.02 -3.29 -8.63
C ILE A 245 20.22 -3.84 -7.22
N SER A 246 20.81 -3.05 -6.34
CA SER A 246 20.60 -3.21 -4.91
C SER A 246 19.31 -2.48 -4.54
N ALA A 247 18.26 -3.22 -4.20
CA ALA A 247 17.13 -2.61 -3.50
C ALA A 247 17.66 -2.07 -2.16
N SER A 248 17.67 -0.75 -2.02
CA SER A 248 18.04 -0.09 -0.77
C SER A 248 16.97 -0.27 0.31
N HIS A 249 15.76 -0.65 -0.09
CA HIS A 249 14.64 -0.84 0.80
C HIS A 249 13.57 -1.77 0.22
N VAL A 250 12.95 -2.60 1.08
CA VAL A 250 11.73 -3.38 0.81
C VAL A 250 10.67 -3.00 1.83
N GLY A 251 9.54 -2.47 1.37
CA GLY A 251 8.45 -2.00 2.22
C GLY A 251 7.07 -2.45 1.74
N GLN A 252 6.07 -2.24 2.60
CA GLN A 252 4.66 -2.46 2.26
C GLN A 252 3.82 -1.25 2.71
N THR A 253 2.96 -0.76 1.83
CA THR A 253 1.91 0.21 2.19
C THR A 253 0.65 -0.55 2.62
N PHE A 254 0.08 -0.17 3.76
CA PHE A 254 -1.19 -0.69 4.25
C PHE A 254 -2.26 0.41 4.26
N PHE A 255 -3.51 0.00 4.38
CA PHE A 255 -4.67 0.89 4.35
C PHE A 255 -5.47 0.77 5.64
N ASP A 256 -6.09 1.88 6.05
CA ASP A 256 -6.99 1.89 7.21
C ASP A 256 -8.21 1.00 6.96
N GLN A 257 -8.66 0.31 8.01
CA GLN A 257 -9.77 -0.64 7.91
C GLN A 257 -11.06 0.01 7.38
N ASP A 258 -11.33 1.25 7.78
CA ASP A 258 -12.51 2.00 7.30
C ASP A 258 -12.47 2.26 5.79
N LEU A 259 -11.27 2.52 5.24
CA LEU A 259 -11.09 2.69 3.80
C LEU A 259 -11.29 1.37 3.06
N ILE A 260 -10.71 0.28 3.58
CA ILE A 260 -10.89 -1.07 3.03
C ILE A 260 -12.38 -1.41 2.98
N SER A 261 -13.09 -1.25 4.11
CA SER A 261 -14.52 -1.55 4.21
C SER A 261 -15.38 -0.68 3.29
N ALA A 262 -15.01 0.59 3.09
CA ALA A 262 -15.71 1.47 2.15
C ALA A 262 -15.52 1.04 0.69
N VAL A 263 -14.33 0.58 0.31
CA VAL A 263 -14.03 0.08 -1.04
C VAL A 263 -14.75 -1.25 -1.30
N GLU A 264 -14.72 -2.17 -0.33
CA GLU A 264 -15.39 -3.47 -0.42
C GLU A 264 -16.91 -3.34 -0.56
N ALA A 265 -17.51 -2.27 -0.01
CA ALA A 265 -18.92 -1.96 -0.19
C ALA A 265 -19.28 -1.45 -1.61
N PHE A 266 -18.30 -1.00 -2.40
CA PHE A 266 -18.49 -0.41 -3.73
C PHE A 266 -18.25 -1.40 -4.88
N ALA A 267 -17.39 -2.40 -4.67
CA ALA A 267 -17.10 -3.41 -5.67
C ALA A 267 -18.31 -4.36 -5.85
N PRO A 268 -18.62 -4.83 -7.06
CA PRO A 268 -19.60 -5.90 -7.23
C PRO A 268 -19.07 -7.12 -6.48
N THR A 269 -19.75 -7.46 -5.39
CA THR A 269 -19.48 -8.64 -4.58
C THR A 269 -19.48 -9.88 -5.47
N THR A 270 -18.31 -10.42 -5.78
CA THR A 270 -18.20 -11.87 -5.91
C THR A 270 -17.83 -12.37 -4.52
N PRO A 271 -18.61 -13.29 -3.91
CA PRO A 271 -18.40 -13.68 -2.54
C PRO A 271 -17.10 -14.50 -2.47
N THR A 272 -16.05 -13.94 -1.89
CA THR A 272 -15.04 -14.77 -1.22
C THR A 272 -15.62 -15.13 0.14
N PRO A 273 -16.01 -16.39 0.40
CA PRO A 273 -16.38 -16.82 1.75
C PRO A 273 -15.08 -17.00 2.52
N ARG A 274 -14.40 -15.93 2.90
CA ARG A 274 -13.16 -16.04 3.70
C ARG A 274 -13.04 -14.85 4.62
N SER A 275 -13.25 -15.13 5.91
CA SER A 275 -13.18 -14.18 7.01
C SER A 275 -11.86 -13.41 7.01
N LEU A 276 -11.97 -12.09 7.21
CA LEU A 276 -10.85 -11.19 7.50
C LEU A 276 -10.01 -11.75 8.66
N PRO A 277 -8.67 -11.72 8.59
CA PRO A 277 -7.83 -12.01 9.75
C PRO A 277 -8.06 -10.94 10.84
N PRO A 278 -7.98 -11.31 12.13
CA PRO A 278 -8.16 -10.34 13.22
C PRO A 278 -7.07 -9.26 13.18
N THR A 279 -7.50 -8.00 13.29
CA THR A 279 -6.68 -6.79 13.36
C THR A 279 -5.53 -6.90 14.38
N PRO A 280 -4.30 -6.47 14.06
CA PRO A 280 -3.30 -6.22 15.09
C PRO A 280 -3.74 -5.00 15.91
N MET A 281 -3.82 -5.17 17.23
CA MET A 281 -4.13 -4.08 18.15
C MET A 281 -3.16 -2.92 17.93
N THR A 282 -3.74 -1.74 17.74
CA THR A 282 -3.05 -0.44 17.74
C THR A 282 -2.21 -0.32 19.02
N ALA A 283 -0.89 -0.19 18.87
CA ALA A 283 -0.04 0.35 19.92
C ALA A 283 0.06 1.86 19.71
N SER A 284 -0.24 2.60 20.77
CA SER A 284 -0.15 4.07 20.88
C SER A 284 1.27 4.59 20.66
#